data_AF-A0A5C7B787-F1
#
_entry.id   AF-A0A5C7B787-F1
#
_cell.length_a   1.000
_cell.length_b   1.000
_cell.length_c   1.000
_cell.angle_alpha   90.00
_cell.angle_beta   90.00
_cell.angle_gamma   90.00
#
_symmetry.space_group_name_H-M   'P 1'
#
loop_
_entity.id
_entity.type
_entity.pdbx_description
1 polymer ?
#
loop_
_entity_poly.entity_id
_entity_poly.type
_entity_poly.pdbx_seq_one_letter_code
_entity_poly.pdbx_strand_id
1 'polypeptide(L)'
;MDTLYSTTRGLVETIREVMHDKDFPVDSIFTNEWRQYQKQKLIRLYGVFGSKSEPTVMLRKPLFEMENTKFKILEKDSITRGGHVIRKLWGTTQTLSRRIFELAPKQRFAVGTETVTVQEFEGRLDDVDDLSISSRDVGYYVLRTSSLGWINCDRFINGRTIRIKYKLKIKNAEGTSVNMVFKSLSSVLPSRFKNNVYDFQTVGANEDITLVAVKRKNGRLYYDAVDTKTEVNPKIDFDFKEVTIEELKKELEQLNDTFN
;
A
#
# COMPACT_ATOMS: atom_id res chain seq x y z
N MET A 1 16.54 -3.06 6.02
CA MET A 1 15.44 -3.77 5.35
C MET A 1 15.12 -4.95 6.21
N ASP A 2 13.92 -5.04 6.78
CA ASP A 2 13.51 -6.26 7.48
C ASP A 2 12.41 -6.89 6.66
N THR A 3 12.77 -8.00 6.04
CA THR A 3 11.85 -8.83 5.26
C THR A 3 10.91 -9.53 6.23
N LEU A 4 9.62 -9.21 6.16
CA LEU A 4 8.62 -10.04 6.82
C LEU A 4 8.28 -11.19 5.87
N TYR A 5 8.86 -12.36 6.13
CA TYR A 5 8.49 -13.59 5.46
C TYR A 5 7.23 -14.14 6.13
N SER A 6 6.09 -14.09 5.45
CA SER A 6 4.91 -14.85 5.87
C SER A 6 4.84 -16.15 5.08
N THR A 7 4.73 -17.29 5.78
CA THR A 7 4.52 -18.60 5.15
C THR A 7 3.03 -18.88 5.08
N THR A 8 2.38 -18.52 3.99
CA THR A 8 1.00 -18.94 3.72
C THR A 8 1.00 -20.19 2.87
N ARG A 9 0.23 -21.22 3.26
CA ARG A 9 0.04 -22.43 2.44
C ARG A 9 -1.02 -22.14 1.38
N GLY A 10 -0.75 -22.56 0.14
CA GLY A 10 -1.72 -22.48 -0.94
C GLY A 10 -2.90 -23.44 -0.75
N LEU A 11 -3.97 -23.19 -1.50
CA LEU A 11 -5.19 -23.99 -1.44
C LEU A 11 -4.94 -25.44 -1.88
N VAL A 12 -4.09 -25.66 -2.89
CA VAL A 12 -3.77 -26.97 -3.46
C VAL A 12 -3.02 -27.83 -2.45
N GLU A 13 -2.04 -27.25 -1.75
CA GLU A 13 -1.27 -27.93 -0.71
C GLU A 13 -2.17 -28.29 0.47
N THR A 14 -3.03 -27.36 0.89
CA THR A 14 -4.02 -27.60 1.95
C THR A 14 -4.94 -28.77 1.59
N ILE A 15 -5.40 -28.85 0.35
CA ILE A 15 -6.22 -29.97 -0.14
C ILE A 15 -5.44 -31.28 -0.02
N ARG A 16 -4.23 -31.35 -0.55
CA ARG A 16 -3.39 -32.57 -0.50
C ARG A 16 -3.06 -33.02 0.91
N GLU A 17 -2.86 -32.08 1.83
CA GLU A 17 -2.64 -32.33 3.25
C GLU A 17 -3.86 -32.88 3.95
N VAL A 18 -5.06 -32.44 3.56
CA VAL A 18 -6.31 -33.01 4.06
C VAL A 18 -6.53 -34.39 3.46
N MET A 19 -6.25 -34.58 2.17
CA MET A 19 -6.47 -35.86 1.48
C MET A 19 -5.45 -36.94 1.89
N HIS A 20 -4.34 -36.56 2.53
CA HIS A 20 -3.19 -37.46 2.79
C HIS A 20 -2.72 -38.12 1.49
N ASP A 21 -2.66 -37.32 0.43
CA ASP A 21 -2.19 -37.76 -0.87
C ASP A 21 -1.47 -36.59 -1.56
N LYS A 22 -0.15 -36.78 -1.76
CA LYS A 22 0.75 -35.76 -2.32
C LYS A 22 0.50 -35.55 -3.81
N ASP A 23 0.04 -36.57 -4.51
CA ASP A 23 -0.17 -36.59 -5.95
C ASP A 23 -1.65 -36.42 -6.30
N PHE A 24 -2.49 -36.15 -5.29
CA PHE A 24 -3.91 -35.93 -5.48
C PHE A 24 -4.14 -34.87 -6.56
N PRO A 25 -4.91 -35.19 -7.61
CA PRO A 25 -5.18 -34.26 -8.70
C PRO A 25 -6.11 -33.16 -8.20
N VAL A 26 -5.58 -31.94 -8.15
CA VAL A 26 -6.34 -30.74 -7.79
C VAL A 26 -6.47 -29.88 -9.03
N ASP A 27 -7.60 -30.02 -9.72
CA ASP A 27 -7.97 -29.17 -10.85
C ASP A 27 -8.84 -27.99 -10.42
N SER A 28 -9.11 -27.07 -11.34
CA SER A 28 -9.93 -25.88 -11.08
C SER A 28 -11.35 -26.24 -10.63
N ILE A 29 -11.93 -27.30 -11.17
CA ILE A 29 -13.27 -27.79 -10.82
C ILE A 29 -13.30 -28.21 -9.34
N PHE A 30 -12.35 -29.04 -8.93
CA PHE A 30 -12.25 -29.51 -7.56
C PHE A 30 -11.92 -28.40 -6.57
N THR A 31 -11.10 -27.41 -6.96
CA THR A 31 -10.87 -26.23 -6.08
C THR A 31 -12.14 -25.42 -5.84
N ASN A 32 -13.05 -25.36 -6.81
CA ASN A 32 -14.34 -24.69 -6.66
C ASN A 32 -15.29 -25.51 -5.77
N GLU A 33 -15.37 -26.83 -5.98
CA GLU A 33 -16.11 -27.75 -5.11
C GLU A 33 -15.63 -27.65 -3.66
N TRP A 34 -14.31 -27.64 -3.45
CA TRP A 34 -13.69 -27.47 -2.15
C TRP A 34 -14.14 -26.19 -1.44
N ARG A 35 -14.14 -25.06 -2.16
CA ARG A 35 -14.64 -23.78 -1.63
C ARG A 35 -16.12 -23.87 -1.27
N GLN A 36 -16.94 -24.60 -2.04
CA GLN A 36 -18.34 -24.82 -1.71
C GLN A 36 -18.50 -25.68 -0.45
N TYR A 37 -17.70 -26.74 -0.28
CA TYR A 37 -17.70 -27.53 0.95
C TYR A 37 -17.32 -26.72 2.18
N GLN A 38 -16.37 -25.80 2.06
CA GLN A 38 -16.02 -24.86 3.12
C GLN A 38 -17.18 -23.89 3.42
N LYS A 39 -17.83 -23.32 2.40
CA LYS A 39 -19.01 -22.44 2.57
C LYS A 39 -20.17 -23.16 3.27
N GLN A 40 -20.43 -24.40 2.89
CA GLN A 40 -21.42 -25.28 3.52
C GLN A 40 -20.98 -25.82 4.88
N LYS A 41 -19.78 -25.45 5.34
CA LYS A 41 -19.19 -25.86 6.62
C LYS A 41 -19.04 -27.38 6.78
N LEU A 42 -18.94 -28.10 5.65
CA LEU A 42 -18.66 -29.53 5.58
C LEU A 42 -17.20 -29.83 5.90
N ILE A 43 -16.31 -28.92 5.52
CA ILE A 43 -14.88 -28.93 5.87
C ILE A 43 -14.62 -27.72 6.77
N ARG A 44 -14.04 -27.95 7.94
CA ARG A 44 -13.59 -26.88 8.85
C ARG A 44 -12.17 -27.12 9.30
N LEU A 45 -11.31 -26.14 9.05
CA LEU A 45 -9.93 -26.13 9.51
C LEU A 45 -9.87 -25.50 10.90
N TYR A 46 -9.18 -26.17 11.82
CA TYR A 46 -8.99 -25.75 13.20
C TYR A 46 -7.49 -25.66 13.51
N GLY A 47 -7.09 -24.56 14.16
CA GLY A 47 -5.69 -24.27 14.49
C GLY A 47 -5.00 -23.36 13.49
N VAL A 48 -3.97 -22.65 13.96
CA VAL A 48 -3.10 -21.81 13.13
C VAL A 48 -1.82 -22.59 12.87
N PHE A 49 -1.38 -22.67 11.60
CA PHE A 49 -0.04 -23.18 11.28
C PHE A 49 1.00 -22.37 12.08
N GLY A 50 1.65 -22.99 13.07
CA GLY A 50 2.63 -22.34 13.95
C GLY A 50 2.21 -22.15 15.42
N SER A 51 0.99 -22.54 15.80
CA SER A 51 0.59 -22.66 17.22
C SER A 51 1.05 -23.99 17.84
N LYS A 52 1.16 -24.09 19.18
CA LYS A 52 1.51 -25.35 19.89
C LYS A 52 0.56 -26.52 19.59
N SER A 53 -0.66 -26.24 19.12
CA SER A 53 -1.64 -27.25 18.72
C SER A 53 -1.45 -27.64 17.25
N GLU A 54 -1.33 -28.94 16.98
CA GLU A 54 -1.29 -29.49 15.62
C GLU A 54 -2.56 -29.09 14.85
N PRO A 55 -2.44 -28.57 13.62
CA PRO A 55 -3.61 -28.18 12.84
C PRO A 55 -4.43 -29.42 12.48
N THR A 56 -5.73 -29.32 12.70
CA THR A 56 -6.69 -30.41 12.45
C THR A 56 -7.79 -29.93 11.52
N VAL A 57 -8.37 -30.86 10.79
CA VAL A 57 -9.55 -30.62 9.95
C VAL A 57 -10.68 -31.51 10.43
N MET A 58 -11.85 -30.92 10.57
CA MET A 58 -13.09 -31.66 10.76
C MET A 58 -13.76 -31.82 9.40
N LEU A 59 -13.94 -33.08 9.01
CA LEU A 59 -14.68 -33.51 7.84
C LEU A 59 -16.02 -34.07 8.32
N ARG A 60 -17.12 -33.43 7.92
CA ARG A 60 -18.46 -33.86 8.34
C ARG A 60 -18.88 -35.14 7.61
N LYS A 61 -19.66 -35.98 8.31
CA LYS A 61 -20.21 -37.25 7.82
C LYS A 61 -20.78 -37.18 6.38
N PRO A 62 -21.55 -36.14 6.00
CA PRO A 62 -22.13 -36.06 4.65
C PRO A 62 -21.08 -36.06 3.53
N LEU A 63 -19.85 -35.59 3.77
CA LEU A 63 -18.79 -35.65 2.75
C LEU A 63 -18.46 -37.08 2.32
N PHE A 64 -18.61 -38.04 3.22
CA PHE A 64 -18.33 -39.45 2.97
C PHE A 64 -19.55 -40.21 2.41
N GLU A 65 -20.74 -39.62 2.50
CA GLU A 65 -22.00 -40.21 2.04
C GLU A 65 -22.43 -39.67 0.67
N MET A 66 -21.74 -38.66 0.14
CA MET A 66 -21.97 -38.13 -1.21
C MET A 66 -21.65 -39.18 -2.29
N GLU A 67 -22.48 -39.21 -3.32
CA GLU A 67 -22.22 -40.01 -4.51
C GLU A 67 -20.89 -39.59 -5.16
N ASN A 68 -20.03 -40.55 -5.48
CA ASN A 68 -18.70 -40.34 -6.06
C ASN A 68 -17.74 -39.48 -5.20
N THR A 69 -17.89 -39.53 -3.87
CA THR A 69 -16.97 -38.82 -2.98
C THR A 69 -15.51 -39.23 -3.18
N LYS A 70 -14.63 -38.23 -3.22
CA LYS A 70 -13.17 -38.45 -3.24
C LYS A 70 -12.61 -38.65 -1.84
N PHE A 71 -13.40 -38.40 -0.79
CA PHE A 71 -12.96 -38.49 0.61
C PHE A 71 -13.02 -39.93 1.13
N LYS A 72 -11.93 -40.38 1.74
CA LYS A 72 -11.82 -41.71 2.38
C LYS A 72 -11.46 -41.55 3.85
N ILE A 73 -12.00 -42.40 4.71
CA ILE A 73 -11.59 -42.47 6.12
C ILE A 73 -10.22 -43.17 6.18
N LEU A 74 -9.29 -42.61 6.93
CA LEU A 74 -7.92 -43.12 7.08
C LEU A 74 -7.75 -43.79 8.44
N GLU A 75 -6.76 -44.67 8.56
CA GLU A 75 -6.49 -45.42 9.80
C GLU A 75 -6.17 -44.52 11.00
N LYS A 76 -5.60 -43.33 10.77
CA LYS A 76 -5.21 -42.38 11.81
C LYS A 76 -6.31 -41.37 12.16
N ASP A 77 -7.46 -41.47 11.53
CA ASP A 77 -8.56 -40.55 11.77
C ASP A 77 -9.25 -40.85 13.11
N SER A 78 -9.62 -39.79 13.82
CA SER A 78 -10.49 -39.91 14.99
C SER A 78 -11.93 -39.68 14.56
N ILE A 79 -12.83 -40.60 14.92
CA ILE A 79 -14.24 -40.51 14.56
C ILE A 79 -15.05 -40.14 15.80
N THR A 80 -15.81 -39.06 15.69
CA THR A 80 -16.73 -38.61 16.74
C THR A 80 -17.97 -39.49 16.82
N ARG A 81 -18.72 -39.44 17.93
CA ARG A 81 -20.00 -40.16 18.07
C ARG A 81 -21.03 -39.82 16.97
N GLY A 82 -20.96 -38.62 16.38
CA GLY A 82 -21.80 -38.18 15.26
C GLY A 82 -21.30 -38.61 13.87
N GLY A 83 -20.28 -39.47 13.80
CA GLY A 83 -19.70 -39.94 12.54
C GLY A 83 -18.87 -38.89 11.79
N HIS A 84 -18.52 -37.76 12.43
CA HIS A 84 -17.58 -36.80 11.85
C HIS A 84 -16.15 -37.27 12.03
N VAL A 85 -15.33 -37.03 11.02
CA VAL A 85 -13.91 -37.37 11.01
C VAL A 85 -13.11 -36.15 11.44
N ILE A 86 -12.30 -36.31 12.47
CA ILE A 86 -11.26 -35.36 12.87
C ILE A 86 -9.95 -35.92 12.38
N ARG A 87 -9.36 -35.21 11.42
CA ARG A 87 -8.11 -35.59 10.77
C ARG A 87 -7.01 -34.62 11.16
N LYS A 88 -5.86 -35.16 11.51
CA LYS A 88 -4.63 -34.37 11.63
C LYS A 88 -4.10 -34.09 10.23
N LEU A 89 -3.81 -32.83 9.92
CA LEU A 89 -3.22 -32.48 8.64
C LEU A 89 -1.81 -33.08 8.54
N TRP A 90 -1.40 -33.45 7.32
CA TRP A 90 0.01 -33.72 7.07
C TRP A 90 0.89 -32.51 7.40
N GLY A 91 2.04 -32.78 7.99
CA GLY A 91 3.03 -31.77 8.34
C GLY A 91 3.75 -31.19 7.11
N THR A 92 4.63 -30.22 7.35
CA THR A 92 5.45 -29.55 6.31
C THR A 92 6.41 -30.48 5.57
N THR A 93 6.65 -31.70 6.08
CA THR A 93 7.61 -32.65 5.51
C THR A 93 6.97 -33.67 4.57
N GLN A 94 5.65 -33.88 4.63
CA GLN A 94 4.95 -34.88 3.83
C GLN A 94 4.41 -34.35 2.49
N THR A 95 4.26 -33.03 2.33
CA THR A 95 3.93 -32.38 1.06
C THR A 95 5.06 -31.41 0.66
N LEU A 96 5.47 -31.42 -0.61
CA LEU A 96 6.39 -30.41 -1.13
C LEU A 96 5.68 -29.06 -1.15
N SER A 97 5.91 -28.28 -0.10
CA SER A 97 5.43 -26.90 0.02
C SER A 97 5.99 -26.06 -1.13
N ARG A 98 5.14 -25.59 -2.05
CA ARG A 98 5.44 -24.36 -2.79
C ARG A 98 5.28 -23.21 -1.81
N ARG A 99 6.39 -22.83 -1.17
CA ARG A 99 6.45 -21.62 -0.34
C ARG A 99 6.20 -20.42 -1.25
N ILE A 100 5.08 -19.74 -1.06
CA ILE A 100 4.89 -18.43 -1.67
C ILE A 100 5.62 -17.45 -0.75
N PHE A 101 6.79 -17.00 -1.16
CA PHE A 101 7.51 -15.93 -0.49
C PHE A 101 7.00 -14.62 -1.04
N GLU A 102 6.20 -13.90 -0.26
CA GLU A 102 5.85 -12.53 -0.62
C GLU A 102 6.88 -11.58 0.01
N LEU A 103 7.68 -10.94 -0.84
CA LEU A 103 8.51 -9.82 -0.45
C LEU A 103 7.60 -8.59 -0.39
N ALA A 104 7.06 -8.29 0.80
CA ALA A 104 6.40 -7.02 1.02
C ALA A 104 7.44 -6.02 1.57
N PRO A 105 7.87 -5.02 0.79
CA PRO A 105 8.69 -3.96 1.32
C PRO A 105 7.87 -3.16 2.34
N LYS A 106 8.33 -3.08 3.60
CA LYS A 106 7.87 -2.00 4.48
C LYS A 106 8.25 -0.70 3.78
N GLN A 107 7.28 0.11 3.39
CA GLN A 107 7.56 1.41 2.81
C GLN A 107 8.27 2.24 3.89
N ARG A 108 9.60 2.36 3.75
CA ARG A 108 10.44 3.17 4.62
C ARG A 108 10.56 4.56 4.01
N PHE A 109 10.46 5.58 4.85
CA PHE A 109 10.58 6.98 4.50
C PHE A 109 11.76 7.56 5.27
N ALA A 110 12.48 8.46 4.61
CA ALA A 110 13.53 9.24 5.27
C ALA A 110 12.87 10.44 5.94
N VAL A 111 13.10 10.59 7.24
CA VAL A 111 12.60 11.70 8.06
C VAL A 111 13.79 12.24 8.81
N GLY A 112 14.27 13.43 8.43
CA GLY A 112 15.55 13.93 8.92
C GLY A 112 16.70 12.95 8.61
N THR A 113 17.34 12.41 9.64
CA THR A 113 18.45 11.43 9.54
C THR A 113 18.02 9.97 9.70
N GLU A 114 16.74 9.72 9.99
CA GLU A 114 16.24 8.39 10.36
C GLU A 114 15.36 7.79 9.25
N THR A 115 15.34 6.46 9.16
CA THR A 115 14.40 5.74 8.29
C THR A 115 13.29 5.14 9.14
N VAL A 116 12.06 5.59 8.91
CA VAL A 116 10.86 5.14 9.64
C VAL A 116 9.88 4.46 8.70
N THR A 117 9.01 3.63 9.24
CA THR A 117 7.87 3.05 8.52
C THR A 117 6.76 4.08 8.31
N VAL A 118 5.82 3.83 7.38
CA VAL A 118 4.60 4.65 7.22
C VAL A 118 3.91 4.83 8.57
N GLN A 119 3.63 3.74 9.27
CA GLN A 119 2.86 3.76 10.52
C GLN A 119 3.55 4.59 11.61
N GLU A 120 4.87 4.49 11.72
CA GLU A 120 5.66 5.31 12.65
C GLU A 120 5.67 6.78 12.24
N PHE A 121 5.76 7.07 10.94
CA PHE A 121 5.68 8.45 10.44
C PHE A 121 4.32 9.08 10.68
N GLU A 122 3.24 8.37 10.37
CA GLU A 122 1.86 8.85 10.56
C GLU A 122 1.54 9.02 12.05
N GLY A 123 1.95 8.07 12.90
CA GLY A 123 1.76 8.19 14.34
C GLY A 123 2.47 9.41 14.94
N ARG A 124 3.65 9.75 14.43
CA ARG A 124 4.38 10.98 14.79
C ARG A 124 3.77 12.23 14.16
N LEU A 125 3.12 12.10 13.01
CA LEU A 125 2.46 13.22 12.35
C LEU A 125 1.21 13.66 13.13
N ASP A 126 0.46 12.69 13.64
CA ASP A 126 -0.72 12.86 14.49
C ASP A 126 -0.35 13.40 15.89
N ASP A 127 0.88 13.17 16.35
CA ASP A 127 1.39 13.79 17.56
C ASP A 127 1.69 15.28 17.35
N VAL A 128 0.86 16.13 17.96
CA VAL A 128 0.95 17.59 17.87
C VAL A 128 2.21 18.12 18.55
N ASP A 129 2.73 17.41 19.55
CA ASP A 129 3.91 17.79 20.30
C ASP A 129 5.21 17.36 19.60
N ASP A 130 5.14 16.44 18.62
CA ASP A 130 6.28 16.05 17.81
C ASP A 130 6.60 17.13 16.76
N LEU A 131 7.56 17.99 17.08
CA LEU A 131 8.08 19.04 16.20
C LEU A 131 9.21 18.59 15.26
N SER A 132 9.60 17.31 15.30
CA SER A 132 10.72 16.81 14.50
C SER A 132 10.39 16.61 13.02
N ILE A 133 9.11 16.44 12.67
CA ILE A 133 8.65 16.32 11.29
C ILE A 133 8.42 17.70 10.68
N SER A 134 9.14 17.99 9.60
CA SER A 134 9.01 19.25 8.86
C SER A 134 7.94 19.19 7.78
N SER A 135 7.42 20.33 7.34
CA SER A 135 6.49 20.40 6.19
C SER A 135 7.06 19.81 4.90
N ARG A 136 8.39 19.78 4.78
CA ARG A 136 9.06 19.16 3.64
C ARG A 136 8.94 17.64 3.70
N ASP A 137 9.10 17.04 4.88
CA ASP A 137 8.90 15.60 5.09
C ASP A 137 7.45 15.21 4.80
N VAL A 138 6.49 16.03 5.27
CA VAL A 138 5.06 15.83 4.97
C VAL A 138 4.81 15.91 3.46
N GLY A 139 5.32 16.95 2.78
CA GLY A 139 5.16 17.10 1.34
C GLY A 139 5.79 15.94 0.55
N TYR A 140 6.96 15.45 0.97
CA TYR A 140 7.58 14.27 0.37
C TYR A 140 6.76 13.00 0.59
N TYR A 141 6.25 12.79 1.80
CA TYR A 141 5.42 11.65 2.14
C TYR A 141 4.18 11.61 1.24
N VAL A 142 3.41 12.69 1.27
CA VAL A 142 2.19 12.96 0.50
C VAL A 142 2.36 12.71 -1.00
N LEU A 143 3.42 13.27 -1.60
CA LEU A 143 3.66 13.18 -3.05
C LEU A 143 4.34 11.87 -3.47
N ARG A 144 4.83 11.08 -2.50
CA ARG A 144 5.34 9.73 -2.74
C ARG A 144 4.27 8.67 -2.57
N THR A 145 3.26 8.94 -1.75
CA THR A 145 2.06 8.10 -1.61
C THR A 145 1.09 8.29 -2.78
N SER A 146 1.17 9.40 -3.51
CA SER A 146 0.43 9.57 -4.76
C SER A 146 1.03 8.74 -5.90
N SER A 147 0.24 8.42 -6.93
CA SER A 147 0.67 7.67 -8.11
C SER A 147 1.52 8.50 -9.09
N LEU A 148 1.95 9.70 -8.69
CA LEU A 148 2.65 10.66 -9.53
C LEU A 148 4.15 10.35 -9.63
N GLY A 149 4.70 10.52 -10.83
CA GLY A 149 6.13 10.34 -11.07
C GLY A 149 6.94 11.54 -10.57
N TRP A 150 8.14 11.34 -10.04
CA TRP A 150 9.06 12.45 -9.75
C TRP A 150 9.84 12.80 -11.03
N ILE A 151 9.80 14.06 -11.45
CA ILE A 151 10.54 14.52 -12.63
C ILE A 151 11.86 15.17 -12.24
N ASN A 152 12.95 14.76 -12.88
CA ASN A 152 14.22 15.46 -12.79
C ASN A 152 14.16 16.75 -13.60
N CYS A 153 14.72 17.84 -13.06
CA CYS A 153 14.79 19.16 -13.71
C CYS A 153 15.45 19.09 -15.10
N ASP A 154 16.37 18.15 -15.31
CA ASP A 154 17.13 17.99 -16.56
C ASP A 154 16.25 17.68 -17.78
N ARG A 155 15.03 17.17 -17.55
CA ARG A 155 14.07 16.89 -18.63
C ARG A 155 13.69 18.14 -19.42
N PHE A 156 13.64 19.30 -18.77
CA PHE A 156 13.30 20.57 -19.43
C PHE A 156 14.52 21.25 -20.09
N ILE A 157 15.74 20.73 -19.88
CA ILE A 157 16.99 21.29 -20.41
C ILE A 157 17.24 20.90 -21.88
N ASN A 158 16.62 19.82 -22.37
CA ASN A 158 16.84 19.32 -23.74
C ASN A 158 15.57 19.38 -24.64
N GLY A 159 14.47 19.95 -24.15
CA GLY A 159 13.21 20.07 -24.91
C GLY A 159 13.19 21.23 -25.91
N ARG A 160 12.35 21.09 -26.96
CA ARG A 160 12.05 22.12 -27.98
C ARG A 160 11.09 23.22 -27.49
N THR A 161 10.66 23.16 -26.23
CA THR A 161 9.68 24.10 -25.63
C THR A 161 10.34 25.40 -25.18
N ILE A 162 9.59 26.50 -25.25
CA ILE A 162 10.00 27.80 -24.71
C ILE A 162 10.19 27.66 -23.20
N ARG A 163 11.29 28.20 -22.67
CA ARG A 163 11.70 27.99 -21.29
C ARG A 163 11.56 29.26 -20.48
N ILE A 164 11.10 29.12 -19.25
CA ILE A 164 10.98 30.22 -18.30
C ILE A 164 11.57 29.84 -16.95
N LYS A 165 12.03 30.85 -16.21
CA LYS A 165 12.40 30.69 -14.80
C LYS A 165 11.14 30.90 -13.96
N TYR A 166 10.65 29.84 -13.33
CA TYR A 166 9.45 29.93 -12.50
C TYR A 166 9.82 30.18 -11.04
N LYS A 167 9.55 31.39 -10.58
CA LYS A 167 9.84 31.86 -9.23
C LYS A 167 8.56 32.36 -8.59
N LEU A 168 8.19 31.75 -7.47
CA LEU A 168 6.94 32.02 -6.79
C LEU A 168 7.21 32.69 -5.44
N LYS A 169 6.52 33.81 -5.19
CA LYS A 169 6.51 34.50 -3.89
C LYS A 169 5.15 34.29 -3.26
N ILE A 170 5.13 33.76 -2.03
CA ILE A 170 3.92 33.50 -1.27
C ILE A 170 3.96 34.37 -0.02
N LYS A 171 2.82 34.97 0.36
CA LYS A 171 2.69 35.67 1.64
C LYS A 171 2.64 34.64 2.78
N ASN A 172 3.29 34.90 3.91
CA ASN A 172 3.33 33.98 5.06
C ASN A 172 3.89 32.57 4.74
N ALA A 173 4.85 32.53 3.81
CA ALA A 173 5.51 31.33 3.29
C ALA A 173 6.36 30.54 4.31
N GLU A 174 6.61 31.10 5.50
CA GLU A 174 7.51 30.48 6.46
C GLU A 174 7.08 29.05 6.81
N GLY A 175 8.00 28.12 6.61
CA GLY A 175 7.78 26.70 6.87
C GLY A 175 6.89 25.99 5.85
N THR A 176 6.47 26.61 4.74
CA THR A 176 5.64 25.94 3.72
C THR A 176 6.52 25.18 2.71
N SER A 177 6.13 23.95 2.39
CA SER A 177 6.64 23.16 1.28
C SER A 177 5.73 23.32 0.08
N VAL A 178 6.27 23.69 -1.08
CA VAL A 178 5.48 23.90 -2.31
C VAL A 178 6.02 23.01 -3.41
N ASN A 179 5.13 22.28 -4.08
CA ASN A 179 5.46 21.37 -5.16
C ASN A 179 4.58 21.68 -6.37
N MET A 180 5.12 21.50 -7.56
CA MET A 180 4.43 21.73 -8.82
C MET A 180 4.12 20.38 -9.45
N VAL A 181 2.86 20.15 -9.79
CA VAL A 181 2.40 18.93 -10.47
C VAL A 181 2.06 19.28 -11.91
N PHE A 182 2.75 18.66 -12.86
CA PHE A 182 2.50 18.82 -14.29
C PHE A 182 1.38 17.88 -14.73
N LYS A 183 0.28 18.46 -15.23
CA LYS A 183 -0.90 17.70 -15.69
C LYS A 183 -0.55 16.77 -16.85
N SER A 184 0.14 17.29 -17.86
CA SER A 184 0.50 16.53 -19.07
C SER A 184 1.53 15.43 -18.84
N LEU A 185 2.27 15.49 -17.73
CA LEU A 185 3.37 14.56 -17.44
C LEU A 185 3.06 13.63 -16.26
N SER A 186 1.93 13.83 -15.58
CA SER A 186 1.57 13.19 -14.31
C SER A 186 2.78 13.16 -13.36
N SER A 187 3.48 14.30 -13.27
CA SER A 187 4.80 14.38 -12.63
C SER A 187 4.94 15.55 -11.67
N VAL A 188 5.68 15.33 -10.58
CA VAL A 188 5.93 16.29 -9.49
C VAL A 188 7.33 16.88 -9.57
N LEU A 189 7.41 18.21 -9.48
CA LEU A 189 8.64 18.99 -9.36
C LEU A 189 8.66 19.76 -8.02
N PRO A 190 9.56 19.42 -7.09
CA PRO A 190 9.68 20.14 -5.83
C PRO A 190 10.37 21.50 -6.00
N SER A 191 9.93 22.49 -5.23
CA SER A 191 10.59 23.80 -5.18
C SER A 191 11.85 23.79 -4.31
N ARG A 192 12.74 24.76 -4.57
CA ARG A 192 13.82 25.13 -3.65
C ARG A 192 13.47 26.47 -3.00
N PHE A 193 13.33 26.49 -1.68
CA PHE A 193 13.12 27.73 -0.94
C PHE A 193 14.45 28.43 -0.67
N LYS A 194 14.65 29.63 -1.24
CA LYS A 194 15.83 30.48 -1.00
C LYS A 194 15.46 31.94 -1.13
N ASN A 195 15.99 32.80 -0.25
CA ASN A 195 15.77 34.25 -0.27
C ASN A 195 14.28 34.64 -0.28
N ASN A 196 13.44 33.93 0.48
CA ASN A 196 11.99 34.13 0.56
C ASN A 196 11.26 33.93 -0.78
N VAL A 197 11.78 33.06 -1.64
CA VAL A 197 11.22 32.71 -2.95
C VAL A 197 11.26 31.19 -3.12
N TYR A 198 10.20 30.62 -3.67
CA TYR A 198 10.16 29.24 -4.14
C TYR A 198 10.64 29.20 -5.60
N ASP A 199 11.83 28.65 -5.79
CA ASP A 199 12.48 28.55 -7.09
C ASP A 199 12.29 27.13 -7.66
N PHE A 200 11.55 27.03 -8.76
CA PHE A 200 11.35 25.79 -9.52
C PHE A 200 12.33 25.66 -10.70
N GLN A 201 13.35 26.52 -10.72
CA GLN A 201 14.37 26.57 -11.77
C GLN A 201 13.72 26.83 -13.15
N THR A 202 14.10 26.04 -14.15
CA THR A 202 13.67 26.21 -15.54
C THR A 202 12.60 25.18 -15.88
N VAL A 203 11.45 25.66 -16.33
CA VAL A 203 10.30 24.84 -16.74
C VAL A 203 9.83 25.25 -18.13
N GLY A 204 9.00 24.42 -18.77
CA GLY A 204 8.33 24.80 -20.02
C GLY A 204 7.35 25.95 -19.76
N ALA A 205 7.20 26.86 -20.72
CA ALA A 205 6.21 27.93 -20.65
C ALA A 205 4.82 27.42 -21.04
N ASN A 206 3.78 27.97 -20.40
CA ASN A 206 2.37 27.69 -20.69
C ASN A 206 1.97 26.20 -20.53
N GLU A 207 2.59 25.52 -19.57
CA GLU A 207 2.22 24.15 -19.17
C GLU A 207 1.13 24.23 -18.10
N ASP A 208 0.10 23.39 -18.24
CA ASP A 208 -0.97 23.27 -17.24
C ASP A 208 -0.43 22.54 -16.01
N ILE A 209 -0.52 23.19 -14.85
CA ILE A 209 0.06 22.71 -13.59
C ILE A 209 -0.92 22.87 -12.43
N THR A 210 -0.67 22.10 -11.37
CA THR A 210 -1.25 22.34 -10.05
C THR A 210 -0.13 22.61 -9.06
N LEU A 211 -0.20 23.74 -8.36
CA LEU A 211 0.71 24.03 -7.25
C LEU A 211 0.10 23.47 -5.97
N VAL A 212 0.83 22.57 -5.31
CA VAL A 212 0.43 21.94 -4.05
C VAL A 212 1.28 22.51 -2.92
N ALA A 213 0.65 23.14 -1.94
CA ALA A 213 1.30 23.75 -0.80
C ALA A 213 0.91 23.04 0.49
N VAL A 214 1.91 22.56 1.23
CA VAL A 214 1.76 21.90 2.53
C VAL A 214 2.54 22.67 3.58
N LYS A 215 1.90 22.96 4.71
CA LYS A 215 2.51 23.67 5.82
C LYS A 215 2.19 22.95 7.11
N ARG A 216 3.22 22.68 7.94
CA ARG A 216 3.06 22.21 9.30
C ARG A 216 3.41 23.33 10.27
N LYS A 217 2.46 23.69 11.14
CA LYS A 217 2.64 24.75 12.14
C LYS A 217 2.00 24.32 13.45
N ASN A 218 2.80 24.32 14.52
CA ASN A 218 2.37 23.89 15.87
C ASN A 218 1.75 22.48 15.84
N GLY A 219 2.44 21.52 15.21
CA GLY A 219 1.97 20.14 15.04
C GLY A 219 0.86 19.94 14.00
N ARG A 220 0.08 20.98 13.68
CA ARG A 220 -1.07 20.93 12.78
C ARG A 220 -0.66 21.06 11.32
N LEU A 221 -1.37 20.34 10.44
CA LEU A 221 -1.19 20.38 9.00
C LEU A 221 -2.14 21.38 8.37
N TYR A 222 -1.62 22.09 7.38
CA TYR A 222 -2.35 23.01 6.55
C TYR A 222 -2.05 22.69 5.09
N TYR A 223 -3.08 22.73 4.27
CA TYR A 223 -3.01 22.36 2.86
C TYR A 223 -3.77 23.36 2.00
N ASP A 224 -3.25 23.58 0.80
CA ASP A 224 -3.99 24.18 -0.31
C ASP A 224 -3.39 23.75 -1.65
N ALA A 225 -4.22 23.74 -2.70
CA ALA A 225 -3.81 23.43 -4.06
C ALA A 225 -4.47 24.37 -5.07
N VAL A 226 -3.65 24.90 -5.98
CA VAL A 226 -4.09 25.89 -6.97
C VAL A 226 -3.72 25.44 -8.38
N ASP A 227 -4.75 25.27 -9.21
CA ASP A 227 -4.60 25.05 -10.64
C ASP A 227 -4.19 26.33 -11.36
N THR A 228 -3.14 26.25 -12.17
CA THR A 228 -2.59 27.41 -12.90
C THR A 228 -1.76 26.96 -14.11
N LYS A 229 -1.05 27.90 -14.73
CA LYS A 229 -0.10 27.64 -15.82
C LYS A 229 1.30 28.13 -15.46
N THR A 230 2.31 27.56 -16.10
CA THR A 230 3.68 28.05 -15.97
C THR A 230 3.86 29.39 -16.69
N GLU A 231 4.08 30.46 -15.93
CA GLU A 231 4.32 31.81 -16.43
C GLU A 231 5.42 32.54 -15.65
N VAL A 232 5.91 33.65 -16.20
CA VAL A 232 6.93 34.47 -15.55
C VAL A 232 6.29 35.35 -14.48
N ASN A 233 6.81 35.32 -13.26
CA ASN A 233 6.30 36.08 -12.10
C ASN A 233 4.81 35.83 -11.81
N PRO A 234 4.42 34.58 -11.57
CA PRO A 234 3.04 34.20 -11.28
C PRO A 234 2.54 34.92 -10.02
N LYS A 235 1.27 35.32 -10.02
CA LYS A 235 0.58 35.86 -8.84
C LYS A 235 -0.40 34.82 -8.32
N ILE A 236 0.06 34.03 -7.36
CA ILE A 236 -0.74 32.96 -6.71
C ILE A 236 -0.92 33.33 -5.24
N ASP A 237 -2.14 33.15 -4.74
CA ASP A 237 -2.45 33.23 -3.33
C ASP A 237 -2.97 31.88 -2.87
N PHE A 238 -2.59 31.46 -1.67
CA PHE A 238 -2.99 30.17 -1.10
C PHE A 238 -3.91 30.42 0.09
N ASP A 239 -5.05 29.73 0.11
CA ASP A 239 -6.01 29.70 1.21
C ASP A 239 -5.82 28.43 2.03
N PHE A 240 -4.79 28.46 2.90
CA PHE A 240 -4.42 27.33 3.74
C PHE A 240 -5.54 26.91 4.69
N LYS A 241 -6.03 25.68 4.51
CA LYS A 241 -7.02 25.05 5.41
C LYS A 241 -6.32 24.05 6.31
N GLU A 242 -6.73 24.00 7.57
CA GLU A 242 -6.27 22.96 8.50
C GLU A 242 -6.85 21.61 8.06
N VAL A 243 -6.00 20.59 7.99
CA VAL A 243 -6.38 19.24 7.53
C VAL A 243 -5.77 18.16 8.42
N THR A 244 -6.42 17.01 8.48
CA THR A 244 -5.87 15.77 9.02
C THR A 244 -5.06 15.02 7.96
N ILE A 245 -4.31 14.00 8.37
CA ILE A 245 -3.56 13.16 7.42
C ILE A 245 -4.49 12.42 6.44
N GLU A 246 -5.66 11.99 6.92
CA GLU A 246 -6.65 11.27 6.11
C GLU A 246 -7.32 12.21 5.10
N GLU A 247 -7.66 13.43 5.50
CA GLU A 247 -8.15 14.46 4.58
C GLU A 247 -7.09 14.81 3.54
N LEU A 248 -5.83 14.99 3.97
CA LEU A 248 -4.72 15.27 3.07
C LEU A 248 -4.51 14.17 2.03
N LYS A 249 -4.58 12.89 2.44
CA LYS A 249 -4.54 11.75 1.50
C LYS A 249 -5.69 11.81 0.49
N LYS A 250 -6.91 12.09 0.96
CA LYS A 250 -8.10 12.16 0.11
C LYS A 250 -8.01 13.28 -0.93
N GLU A 251 -7.52 14.46 -0.54
CA GLU A 251 -7.28 15.58 -1.46
C GLU A 251 -6.27 15.20 -2.56
N LEU A 252 -5.26 14.39 -2.23
CA LEU A 252 -4.25 13.93 -3.20
C LEU A 252 -4.74 12.79 -4.09
N GLU A 253 -5.63 11.93 -3.60
CA GLU A 253 -6.31 10.94 -4.42
C GLU A 253 -7.17 11.61 -5.48
N GLN A 254 -7.94 12.64 -5.09
CA GLN A 254 -8.70 13.46 -6.04
C GLN A 254 -7.78 14.15 -7.06
N LEU A 255 -6.62 14.61 -6.60
CA LEU A 255 -5.61 15.16 -7.49
C LEU A 255 -5.13 14.11 -8.50
N ASN A 256 -4.86 12.87 -8.08
CA ASN A 256 -4.47 11.76 -8.99
C ASN A 256 -5.55 11.45 -10.03
N ASP A 257 -6.82 11.44 -9.63
CA ASP A 257 -7.94 11.18 -10.53
C ASP A 257 -8.09 12.26 -11.61
N THR A 258 -7.59 13.48 -11.33
CA THR A 258 -7.59 14.59 -12.29
C THR A 258 -6.52 14.43 -13.38
N PHE A 259 -5.57 13.49 -13.23
CA PHE A 259 -4.46 13.28 -14.17
C PHE A 259 -4.50 11.91 -14.88
N ASN A 260 -5.58 11.14 -14.72
CA ASN A 260 -5.84 9.88 -15.45
C ASN A 260 -6.77 10.09 -16.64
#